data_AF-A0A496VQ73-F1
#
_entry.id   AF-A0A496VQ73-F1
#
_cell.length_a   1.000
_cell.length_b   1.000
_cell.length_c   1.000
_cell.angle_alpha   90.00
_cell.angle_beta   90.00
_cell.angle_gamma   90.00
#
_symmetry.space_group_name_H-M   'P 1'
#
loop_
_entity.id
_entity.type
_entity.pdbx_description
1 polymer ?
#
loop_
_entity_poly.entity_id
_entity_poly.type
_entity_poly.pdbx_seq_one_letter_code
_entity_poly.pdbx_strand_id
1 'polypeptide(L)'
;MKVTKAAIDRFEQALSLDKHRIPIELLWDAMAKALPEQIAGDSRQTLHALITGIELRGFSLPKTKKLFDHTAQPPLPKWVQQPEKANDDKILLLEPKTYLWARELTFLADGRRLPNYQQWQMLDNWLKSGGRNAPIVAVRERSFEIFNDEKLLDEFSKTQPFKQGRIELSVLRCVITPEPLAWEKGPSGSESKPCLVVENSATWRTLSLWNRDNGAYSSVVYGGGNKFSQTWQGLELIREIAPFDLILYFGDVDYDGLMIPFRAARNIHESLDVSLILDIELYEVLRCAVPKNRWCKNQQRTINDDLLNWLPAKLKDWLVEVISNHFRIPQEGLQRKHMVPFNKKGSGSNFK
;
A
#
# COMPACT_ATOMS: atom_id res chain seq x y z
N MET A 1 26.57 -41.12 16.70
CA MET A 1 26.93 -39.83 17.34
C MET A 1 25.64 -39.15 17.85
N LYS A 2 25.59 -38.67 19.10
CA LYS A 2 24.39 -37.97 19.61
C LYS A 2 24.49 -36.48 19.26
N VAL A 3 23.69 -36.03 18.29
CA VAL A 3 23.55 -34.60 17.97
C VAL A 3 22.70 -33.94 19.08
N THR A 4 23.11 -32.77 19.55
CA THR A 4 22.40 -32.06 20.63
C THR A 4 21.12 -31.40 20.09
N LYS A 5 20.12 -31.17 20.96
CA LYS A 5 18.89 -30.45 20.59
C LYS A 5 19.19 -29.08 19.95
N ALA A 6 20.16 -28.35 20.51
CA ALA A 6 20.61 -27.06 20.00
C ALA A 6 21.22 -27.13 18.58
N ALA A 7 21.88 -28.23 18.24
CA ALA A 7 22.40 -28.43 16.89
C ALA A 7 21.27 -28.71 15.87
N ILE A 8 20.22 -29.43 16.28
CA ILE A 8 19.01 -29.62 15.46
C ILE A 8 18.29 -28.29 15.24
N ASP A 9 18.17 -27.45 16.28
CA ASP A 9 17.54 -26.12 16.19
C ASP A 9 18.28 -25.20 15.19
N ARG A 10 19.61 -25.14 15.27
CA ARG A 10 20.43 -24.34 14.33
C ARG A 10 20.35 -24.86 12.91
N PHE A 11 20.33 -26.19 12.75
CA PHE A 11 20.19 -26.82 11.44
C PHE A 11 18.83 -26.50 10.81
N GLU A 12 17.74 -26.60 11.58
CA GLU A 12 16.40 -26.24 11.14
C GLU A 12 16.29 -24.77 10.72
N GLN A 13 16.90 -23.84 11.48
CA GLN A 13 16.94 -22.41 11.14
C GLN A 13 17.75 -22.11 9.87
N ALA A 14 18.75 -22.94 9.55
CA ALA A 14 19.59 -22.77 8.36
C ALA A 14 18.94 -23.31 7.07
N LEU A 15 17.84 -24.06 7.17
CA LEU A 15 17.09 -24.56 6.02
C LEU A 15 16.28 -23.41 5.38
N SER A 16 16.42 -23.23 4.06
CA SER A 16 15.60 -22.27 3.32
C SER A 16 14.11 -22.63 3.40
N LEU A 17 13.33 -21.79 4.08
CA LEU A 17 11.88 -21.98 4.29
C LEU A 17 11.03 -21.76 3.03
N ASP A 18 11.64 -21.30 1.93
CA ASP A 18 10.92 -20.97 0.69
C ASP A 18 10.60 -22.20 -0.20
N LYS A 19 11.16 -23.37 0.12
CA LYS A 19 10.97 -24.61 -0.65
C LYS A 19 10.29 -25.69 0.18
N HIS A 20 9.11 -26.11 -0.26
CA HIS A 20 8.37 -27.21 0.38
C HIS A 20 9.15 -28.54 0.39
N ARG A 21 10.00 -28.76 -0.62
CA ARG A 21 10.89 -29.93 -0.74
C ARG A 21 12.35 -29.46 -0.86
N ILE A 22 13.16 -29.84 0.12
CA ILE A 22 14.55 -29.44 0.26
C ILE A 22 15.45 -30.58 -0.28
N PRO A 23 16.17 -30.37 -1.38
CA PRO A 23 17.06 -31.38 -1.93
C PRO A 23 18.34 -31.54 -1.09
N ILE A 24 19.02 -32.68 -1.20
CA ILE A 24 20.16 -33.08 -0.35
C ILE A 24 21.33 -32.08 -0.38
N GLU A 25 21.55 -31.39 -1.49
CA GLU A 25 22.61 -30.38 -1.62
C GLU A 25 22.39 -29.21 -0.66
N LEU A 26 21.14 -28.78 -0.51
CA LEU A 26 20.78 -27.72 0.44
C LEU A 26 20.83 -28.17 1.90
N LEU A 27 20.71 -29.48 2.16
CA LEU A 27 20.90 -30.04 3.50
C LEU A 27 22.39 -30.02 3.89
N TRP A 28 23.29 -30.28 2.94
CA TRP A 28 24.73 -30.13 3.17
C TRP A 28 25.10 -28.67 3.44
N ASP A 29 24.57 -27.74 2.65
CA ASP A 29 24.80 -26.30 2.87
C ASP A 29 24.28 -25.82 4.22
N ALA A 30 23.08 -26.27 4.61
CA ALA A 30 22.49 -25.94 5.92
C ALA A 30 23.33 -26.50 7.07
N MET A 31 23.89 -27.71 6.93
CA MET A 31 24.78 -28.28 7.95
C MET A 31 26.08 -27.48 8.05
N ALA A 32 26.69 -27.11 6.92
CA ALA A 32 27.91 -26.31 6.91
C ALA A 32 27.72 -24.94 7.57
N LYS A 33 26.54 -24.32 7.40
CA LYS A 33 26.17 -23.06 8.07
C LYS A 33 25.89 -23.24 9.57
N ALA A 34 25.18 -24.31 9.94
CA ALA A 34 24.75 -24.52 11.32
C ALA A 34 25.88 -25.02 12.23
N LEU A 35 26.83 -25.79 11.68
CA LEU A 35 27.89 -26.49 12.42
C LEU A 35 29.24 -26.38 11.67
N PRO A 36 29.82 -25.18 11.54
CA PRO A 36 31.06 -24.98 10.78
C PRO A 36 32.27 -25.73 11.37
N GLU A 37 32.23 -26.07 12.66
CA GLU A 37 33.30 -26.76 13.38
C GLU A 37 33.34 -28.28 13.13
N GLN A 38 32.29 -28.86 12.52
CA GLN A 38 32.16 -30.32 12.30
C GLN A 38 32.54 -30.77 10.88
N ILE A 39 33.14 -29.90 10.07
CA ILE A 39 33.47 -30.19 8.66
C ILE A 39 34.63 -31.21 8.53
N ALA A 40 35.42 -31.44 9.59
CA ALA A 40 36.50 -32.43 9.62
C ALA A 40 36.04 -33.75 10.27
N GLY A 41 35.70 -34.74 9.44
CA GLY A 41 35.40 -36.12 9.88
C GLY A 41 34.05 -36.65 9.41
N ASP A 42 33.31 -37.29 10.33
CA ASP A 42 32.12 -38.11 10.11
C ASP A 42 30.84 -37.31 9.73
N SER A 43 31.01 -36.40 8.77
CA SER A 43 30.01 -35.43 8.29
C SER A 43 28.74 -36.13 7.78
N ARG A 44 28.87 -37.35 7.23
CA ARG A 44 27.73 -38.13 6.75
C ARG A 44 26.89 -38.72 7.89
N GLN A 45 27.51 -39.25 8.94
CA GLN A 45 26.75 -39.68 10.12
C GLN A 45 26.12 -38.49 10.85
N THR A 46 26.80 -37.36 10.86
CA THR A 46 26.30 -36.11 11.45
C THR A 46 25.05 -35.63 10.72
N LEU A 47 25.09 -35.56 9.39
CA LEU A 47 23.94 -35.18 8.58
C LEU A 47 22.79 -36.18 8.73
N HIS A 48 23.08 -37.48 8.76
CA HIS A 48 22.06 -38.49 9.00
C HIS A 48 21.35 -38.27 10.35
N ALA A 49 22.11 -38.04 11.43
CA ALA A 49 21.56 -37.79 12.76
C ALA A 49 20.74 -36.48 12.83
N LEU A 50 21.15 -35.44 12.10
CA LEU A 50 20.37 -34.20 11.95
C LEU A 50 19.06 -34.44 11.20
N ILE A 51 19.08 -35.21 10.12
CA ILE A 51 17.89 -35.58 9.34
C ILE A 51 16.90 -36.39 10.19
N THR A 52 17.38 -37.38 10.94
CA THR A 52 16.54 -38.11 11.91
C THR A 52 15.97 -37.17 12.98
N GLY A 53 16.76 -36.18 13.42
CA GLY A 53 16.32 -35.18 14.39
C GLY A 53 15.17 -34.29 13.90
N ILE A 54 15.21 -33.84 12.64
CA ILE A 54 14.13 -33.04 12.05
C ILE A 54 12.93 -33.90 11.62
N GLU A 55 13.12 -35.18 11.30
CA GLU A 55 12.01 -36.13 11.04
C GLU A 55 11.12 -36.27 12.29
N LEU A 56 11.72 -36.36 13.48
CA LEU A 56 11.00 -36.33 14.76
C LEU A 56 10.25 -35.02 15.03
N ARG A 57 10.52 -33.96 14.26
CA ARG A 57 9.87 -32.64 14.34
C ARG A 57 8.84 -32.40 13.23
N GLY A 58 8.49 -33.45 12.46
CA GLY A 58 7.41 -33.41 11.47
C GLY A 58 7.88 -33.26 10.03
N PHE A 59 9.18 -33.20 9.76
CA PHE A 59 9.68 -33.31 8.40
C PHE A 59 9.48 -34.73 7.86
N SER A 60 9.14 -34.86 6.58
CA SER A 60 8.90 -36.15 5.94
C SER A 60 10.05 -36.56 4.99
N LEU A 61 10.41 -37.84 5.05
CA LEU A 61 11.44 -38.44 4.20
C LEU A 61 10.80 -39.13 2.97
N PRO A 62 11.54 -39.32 1.87
CA PRO A 62 11.10 -40.15 0.76
C PRO A 62 10.72 -41.55 1.22
N LYS A 63 9.55 -42.04 0.78
CA LYS A 63 9.06 -43.38 1.13
C LYS A 63 9.74 -44.53 0.36
N THR A 64 10.41 -44.22 -0.76
CA THR A 64 10.97 -45.22 -1.67
C THR A 64 12.48 -45.33 -1.52
N LYS A 65 13.01 -46.55 -1.34
CA LYS A 65 14.45 -46.82 -1.19
C LYS A 65 15.34 -46.30 -2.34
N LYS A 66 14.80 -46.18 -3.57
CA LYS A 66 15.48 -45.61 -4.75
C LYS A 66 15.79 -44.11 -4.64
N LEU A 67 15.11 -43.43 -3.72
CA LEU A 67 15.26 -42.00 -3.46
C LEU A 67 16.22 -41.72 -2.30
N PHE A 68 17.00 -42.71 -1.89
CA PHE A 68 18.13 -42.57 -1.00
C PHE A 68 19.42 -42.72 -1.80
N ASP A 69 20.41 -41.93 -1.42
CA ASP A 69 21.79 -42.07 -1.85
C ASP A 69 22.48 -43.16 -1.01
N HIS A 70 22.85 -44.25 -1.69
CA HIS A 70 23.53 -45.42 -1.11
C HIS A 70 25.02 -45.47 -1.47
N THR A 71 25.58 -44.40 -2.04
CA THR A 71 27.01 -44.35 -2.42
C THR A 71 27.95 -44.49 -1.23
N ALA A 72 27.48 -44.15 -0.02
CA ALA A 72 28.17 -44.36 1.24
C ALA A 72 27.18 -44.65 2.39
N GLN A 73 27.70 -45.21 3.49
CA GLN A 73 26.93 -45.50 4.70
C GLN A 73 27.05 -44.36 5.72
N PRO A 74 25.97 -43.96 6.41
CA PRO A 74 24.58 -44.41 6.26
C PRO A 74 23.90 -43.82 4.99
N PRO A 75 22.82 -44.45 4.47
CA PRO A 75 22.11 -43.94 3.31
C PRO A 75 21.40 -42.62 3.65
N LEU A 76 21.55 -41.62 2.79
CA LEU A 76 20.93 -40.30 3.00
C LEU A 76 19.75 -40.11 2.03
N PRO A 77 18.64 -39.49 2.45
CA PRO A 77 17.54 -39.19 1.56
C PRO A 77 17.95 -38.11 0.55
N LYS A 78 17.54 -38.25 -0.72
CA LYS A 78 17.84 -37.25 -1.77
C LYS A 78 17.15 -35.91 -1.54
N TRP A 79 16.17 -35.86 -0.65
CA TRP A 79 15.44 -34.67 -0.26
C TRP A 79 14.71 -34.92 1.07
N VAL A 80 14.38 -33.84 1.77
CA VAL A 80 13.46 -33.85 2.91
C VAL A 80 12.33 -32.85 2.62
N GLN A 81 11.10 -33.18 2.99
CA GLN A 81 9.95 -32.31 2.82
C GLN A 81 9.55 -31.71 4.17
N GLN A 82 9.36 -30.40 4.19
CA GLN A 82 8.90 -29.70 5.39
C GLN A 82 7.53 -30.24 5.81
N PRO A 83 7.21 -30.26 7.12
CA PRO A 83 5.81 -30.42 7.53
C PRO A 83 4.99 -29.41 6.75
N GLU A 84 3.87 -29.84 6.14
CA GLU A 84 2.85 -28.88 5.73
C GLU A 84 2.59 -28.02 6.97
N LYS A 85 2.89 -26.71 6.93
CA LYS A 85 2.29 -25.76 7.89
C LYS A 85 0.84 -26.19 7.94
N ALA A 86 0.33 -26.51 9.14
CA ALA A 86 -1.02 -27.00 9.32
C ALA A 86 -1.93 -26.20 8.40
N ASN A 87 -2.27 -26.81 7.27
CA ASN A 87 -3.10 -26.17 6.29
C ASN A 87 -4.45 -26.42 6.92
N ASP A 88 -4.91 -25.47 7.73
CA ASP A 88 -6.19 -25.50 8.45
C ASP A 88 -7.36 -25.85 7.49
N ASP A 89 -7.13 -25.74 6.18
CA ASP A 89 -7.93 -26.25 5.07
C ASP A 89 -8.28 -27.76 5.13
N LYS A 90 -7.52 -28.61 5.83
CA LYS A 90 -7.86 -30.06 5.93
C LYS A 90 -8.83 -30.41 7.05
N ILE A 91 -9.09 -29.53 8.03
CA ILE A 91 -9.93 -29.86 9.20
C ILE A 91 -11.41 -29.44 9.04
N LEU A 92 -11.78 -28.63 8.06
CA LEU A 92 -13.16 -28.11 7.95
C LEU A 92 -13.87 -28.55 6.68
N LEU A 93 -13.91 -29.87 6.45
CA LEU A 93 -14.98 -30.53 5.68
C LEU A 93 -16.24 -30.70 6.55
N LEU A 94 -16.63 -29.67 7.30
CA LEU A 94 -17.94 -29.64 7.93
C LEU A 94 -18.97 -29.39 6.83
N GLU A 95 -19.92 -30.31 6.68
CA GLU A 95 -21.03 -30.19 5.73
C GLU A 95 -21.78 -28.88 5.97
N PRO A 96 -21.68 -27.86 5.07
CA PRO A 96 -22.25 -26.53 5.31
C PRO A 96 -23.78 -26.51 5.43
N LYS A 97 -24.44 -27.64 5.15
CA LYS A 97 -25.90 -27.79 5.16
C LYS A 97 -26.51 -27.88 6.56
N THR A 98 -25.74 -28.21 7.59
CA THR A 98 -26.25 -28.32 8.98
C THR A 98 -25.94 -27.13 9.86
N TYR A 99 -25.08 -26.20 9.40
CA TYR A 99 -24.72 -25.01 10.15
C TYR A 99 -25.73 -23.89 9.90
N LEU A 100 -26.40 -23.44 10.96
CA LEU A 100 -27.36 -22.33 10.90
C LEU A 100 -26.63 -20.99 10.87
N TRP A 101 -26.31 -20.49 9.69
CA TRP A 101 -25.71 -19.17 9.51
C TRP A 101 -26.66 -18.04 9.91
N ALA A 102 -26.09 -16.91 10.32
CA ALA A 102 -26.76 -15.62 10.40
C ALA A 102 -27.47 -15.32 9.08
N ARG A 103 -28.60 -14.59 9.14
CA ARG A 103 -29.44 -14.28 7.97
C ARG A 103 -28.64 -13.69 6.80
N GLU A 104 -27.66 -12.85 7.10
CA GLU A 104 -26.81 -12.17 6.12
C GLU A 104 -25.77 -13.11 5.47
N LEU A 105 -25.57 -14.29 6.04
CA LEU A 105 -24.60 -15.31 5.63
C LEU A 105 -25.24 -16.60 5.12
N THR A 106 -26.56 -16.64 4.92
CA THR A 106 -27.28 -17.85 4.48
C THR A 106 -26.77 -18.35 3.12
N PHE A 107 -26.26 -17.47 2.27
CA PHE A 107 -25.67 -17.83 0.98
C PHE A 107 -24.43 -18.74 1.10
N LEU A 108 -23.83 -18.86 2.29
CA LEU A 108 -22.71 -19.77 2.54
C LEU A 108 -23.16 -21.25 2.62
N ALA A 109 -24.44 -21.51 2.92
CA ALA A 109 -25.00 -22.86 3.03
C ALA A 109 -25.09 -23.59 1.67
N ASP A 110 -25.08 -22.84 0.56
CA ASP A 110 -25.20 -23.38 -0.80
C ASP A 110 -23.87 -23.92 -1.37
N GLY A 111 -22.75 -23.62 -0.71
CA GLY A 111 -21.41 -23.95 -1.19
C GLY A 111 -20.97 -25.38 -0.83
N ARG A 112 -20.43 -26.13 -1.80
CA ARG A 112 -19.74 -27.41 -1.53
C ARG A 112 -18.37 -27.23 -0.86
N ARG A 113 -17.76 -26.05 -1.01
CA ARG A 113 -16.48 -25.67 -0.39
C ARG A 113 -16.59 -24.21 0.04
N LEU A 114 -16.19 -23.93 1.28
CA LEU A 114 -16.16 -22.59 1.82
C LEU A 114 -14.72 -22.18 2.15
N PRO A 115 -14.01 -21.49 1.24
CA PRO A 115 -12.72 -20.92 1.58
C PRO A 115 -12.87 -19.87 2.68
N ASN A 116 -11.83 -19.68 3.49
CA ASN A 116 -11.84 -18.76 4.63
C ASN A 116 -12.95 -19.09 5.66
N TYR A 117 -13.21 -20.39 5.88
CA TYR A 117 -14.28 -20.85 6.76
C TYR A 117 -14.18 -20.27 8.17
N GLN A 118 -12.98 -20.23 8.75
CA GLN A 118 -12.75 -19.64 10.07
C GLN A 118 -13.18 -18.17 10.12
N GLN A 119 -12.83 -17.38 9.11
CA GLN A 119 -13.23 -15.98 9.01
C GLN A 119 -14.75 -15.84 8.91
N TRP A 120 -15.40 -16.68 8.11
CA TRP A 120 -16.87 -16.70 8.04
C TRP A 120 -17.51 -17.06 9.39
N GLN A 121 -16.97 -18.04 10.11
CA GLN A 121 -17.47 -18.38 11.44
C GLN A 121 -17.30 -17.25 12.46
N MET A 122 -16.16 -16.55 12.44
CA MET A 122 -15.94 -15.39 13.33
C MET A 122 -16.97 -14.30 13.06
N LEU A 123 -17.22 -14.00 11.79
CA LEU A 123 -18.20 -13.01 11.35
C LEU A 123 -19.64 -13.44 11.70
N ASP A 124 -19.96 -14.72 11.53
CA ASP A 124 -21.25 -15.30 11.93
C ASP A 124 -21.51 -15.18 13.43
N ASN A 125 -20.53 -15.58 14.24
CA ASN A 125 -20.59 -15.48 15.69
C ASN A 125 -20.76 -14.02 16.13
N TRP A 126 -20.03 -13.09 15.51
CA TRP A 126 -20.15 -11.66 15.77
C TRP A 126 -21.55 -11.12 15.40
N LEU A 127 -22.11 -11.51 14.25
CA LEU A 127 -23.47 -11.12 13.88
C LEU A 127 -24.50 -11.66 14.89
N LYS A 128 -24.36 -12.91 15.32
CA LYS A 128 -25.25 -13.55 16.30
C LYS A 128 -25.12 -12.99 17.71
N SER A 129 -23.93 -12.53 18.11
CA SER A 129 -23.69 -11.93 19.44
C SER A 129 -24.15 -10.48 19.56
N GLY A 130 -24.85 -9.94 18.55
CA GLY A 130 -25.42 -8.60 18.59
C GLY A 130 -24.74 -7.60 17.65
N GLY A 131 -23.82 -8.04 16.78
CA GLY A 131 -23.10 -7.17 15.83
C GLY A 131 -24.01 -6.29 14.96
N ARG A 132 -25.26 -6.72 14.70
CA ARG A 132 -26.28 -5.91 13.99
C ARG A 132 -26.58 -4.57 14.67
N ASN A 133 -26.41 -4.48 15.99
CA ASN A 133 -26.66 -3.30 16.80
C ASN A 133 -25.36 -2.57 17.19
N ALA A 134 -24.19 -3.04 16.76
CA ALA A 134 -22.91 -2.41 17.06
C ALA A 134 -22.84 -0.99 16.46
N PRO A 135 -22.05 -0.06 17.03
CA PRO A 135 -21.83 1.25 16.41
C PRO A 135 -21.16 1.12 15.03
N ILE A 136 -21.34 2.12 14.16
CA ILE A 136 -20.57 2.20 12.91
C ILE A 136 -19.15 2.65 13.26
N VAL A 137 -18.14 1.88 12.83
CA VAL A 137 -16.72 2.16 13.12
C VAL A 137 -15.86 2.04 11.86
N ALA A 138 -14.59 2.41 11.93
CA ALA A 138 -13.67 2.23 10.81
C ALA A 138 -13.47 0.73 10.48
N VAL A 139 -13.28 0.39 9.21
CA VAL A 139 -13.12 -1.01 8.75
C VAL A 139 -12.03 -1.77 9.52
N ARG A 140 -10.91 -1.11 9.85
CA ARG A 140 -9.80 -1.74 10.60
C ARG A 140 -10.12 -1.96 12.07
N GLU A 141 -10.89 -1.07 12.68
CA GLU A 141 -11.38 -1.23 14.05
C GLU A 141 -12.37 -2.41 14.11
N ARG A 142 -13.31 -2.47 13.14
CA ARG A 142 -14.24 -3.60 13.00
C ARG A 142 -13.48 -4.90 12.71
N SER A 143 -12.44 -4.85 11.89
CA SER A 143 -11.58 -5.99 11.59
C SER A 143 -10.93 -6.54 12.85
N PHE A 144 -10.36 -5.67 13.68
CA PHE A 144 -9.77 -6.09 14.95
C PHE A 144 -10.81 -6.65 15.92
N GLU A 145 -11.99 -6.05 16.01
CA GLU A 145 -13.07 -6.57 16.86
C GLU A 145 -13.53 -7.98 16.44
N ILE A 146 -13.69 -8.24 15.14
CA ILE A 146 -14.18 -9.53 14.63
C ILE A 146 -13.07 -10.57 14.59
N PHE A 147 -11.88 -10.19 14.12
CA PHE A 147 -10.82 -11.12 13.72
C PHE A 147 -9.58 -11.08 14.61
N ASN A 148 -9.48 -10.12 15.53
CA ASN A 148 -8.24 -9.81 16.27
C ASN A 148 -7.04 -9.53 15.33
N ASP A 149 -7.34 -9.05 14.11
CA ASP A 149 -6.40 -8.65 13.08
C ASP A 149 -6.98 -7.42 12.37
N GLU A 150 -6.32 -6.28 12.53
CA GLU A 150 -6.75 -4.98 12.01
C GLU A 150 -6.80 -4.89 10.46
N LYS A 151 -6.09 -5.76 9.75
CA LYS A 151 -5.96 -5.72 8.27
C LYS A 151 -6.75 -6.82 7.59
N LEU A 152 -7.19 -7.84 8.33
CA LEU A 152 -7.82 -9.01 7.75
C LEU A 152 -9.06 -8.64 6.90
N LEU A 153 -9.91 -7.73 7.37
CA LEU A 153 -11.11 -7.33 6.65
C LEU A 153 -10.81 -6.55 5.36
N ASP A 154 -9.69 -5.81 5.31
CA ASP A 154 -9.23 -5.14 4.08
C ASP A 154 -8.95 -6.17 2.97
N GLU A 155 -8.34 -7.32 3.31
CA GLU A 155 -8.11 -8.40 2.35
C GLU A 155 -9.34 -9.28 2.12
N PHE A 156 -10.09 -9.58 3.19
CA PHE A 156 -11.26 -10.44 3.15
C PHE A 156 -12.41 -9.83 2.34
N SER A 157 -12.57 -8.51 2.38
CA SER A 157 -13.53 -7.76 1.54
C SER A 157 -13.23 -7.81 0.04
N LYS A 158 -12.03 -8.27 -0.36
CA LYS A 158 -11.68 -8.51 -1.78
C LYS A 158 -12.09 -9.89 -2.29
N THR A 159 -12.65 -10.74 -1.42
CA THR A 159 -13.13 -12.09 -1.79
C THR A 159 -14.42 -12.03 -2.62
N GLN A 160 -14.74 -13.13 -3.31
CA GLN A 160 -15.87 -13.19 -4.24
C GLN A 160 -17.24 -12.82 -3.63
N PRO A 161 -17.59 -13.23 -2.39
CA PRO A 161 -18.87 -12.84 -1.80
C PRO A 161 -19.08 -11.33 -1.69
N PHE A 162 -18.05 -10.58 -1.29
CA PHE A 162 -18.10 -9.12 -1.23
C PHE A 162 -18.13 -8.49 -2.63
N LYS A 163 -17.29 -8.98 -3.55
CA LYS A 163 -17.27 -8.50 -4.95
C LYS A 163 -18.59 -8.72 -5.69
N GLN A 164 -19.32 -9.76 -5.33
CA GLN A 164 -20.64 -10.08 -5.89
C GLN A 164 -21.80 -9.41 -5.14
N GLY A 165 -21.53 -8.61 -4.11
CA GLY A 165 -22.57 -7.95 -3.30
C GLY A 165 -23.43 -8.92 -2.49
N ARG A 166 -22.96 -10.15 -2.22
CA ARG A 166 -23.67 -11.10 -1.33
C ARG A 166 -23.58 -10.68 0.13
N ILE A 167 -22.56 -9.89 0.47
CA ILE A 167 -22.38 -9.22 1.76
C ILE A 167 -21.64 -7.91 1.51
N GLU A 168 -21.96 -6.89 2.29
CA GLU A 168 -21.37 -5.56 2.20
C GLU A 168 -20.75 -5.14 3.54
N LEU A 169 -19.82 -4.19 3.51
CA LEU A 169 -19.23 -3.61 4.74
C LEU A 169 -20.28 -2.90 5.62
N SER A 170 -21.36 -2.39 5.00
CA SER A 170 -22.50 -1.78 5.69
C SER A 170 -23.18 -2.76 6.66
N VAL A 171 -23.27 -4.06 6.28
CA VAL A 171 -23.79 -5.15 7.12
C VAL A 171 -22.92 -5.36 8.35
N LEU A 172 -21.61 -5.14 8.22
CA LEU A 172 -20.64 -5.25 9.30
C LEU A 172 -20.55 -3.97 10.14
N ARG A 173 -21.44 -3.00 9.90
CA ARG A 173 -21.48 -1.73 10.63
C ARG A 173 -20.09 -1.08 10.62
N CYS A 174 -19.47 -1.04 9.44
CA CYS A 174 -18.19 -0.37 9.26
C CYS A 174 -18.13 0.41 7.96
N VAL A 175 -17.28 1.43 7.96
CA VAL A 175 -17.03 2.29 6.79
C VAL A 175 -15.54 2.29 6.47
N ILE A 176 -15.21 2.51 5.20
CA ILE A 176 -13.84 2.78 4.79
C ILE A 176 -13.53 4.19 5.26
N THR A 177 -12.54 4.33 6.13
CA THR A 177 -12.06 5.65 6.58
C THR A 177 -10.84 6.01 5.77
N PRO A 178 -10.89 7.09 4.97
CA PRO A 178 -9.72 7.50 4.21
C PRO A 178 -8.61 7.98 5.14
N GLU A 179 -7.36 7.82 4.70
CA GLU A 179 -6.22 8.34 5.46
C GLU A 179 -6.31 9.87 5.55
N PRO A 180 -6.18 10.46 6.74
CA PRO A 180 -6.25 11.91 6.88
C PRO A 180 -5.07 12.58 6.18
N LEU A 181 -5.35 13.61 5.39
CA LEU A 181 -4.33 14.46 4.78
C LEU A 181 -3.96 15.58 5.76
N ALA A 182 -2.68 15.97 5.81
CA ALA A 182 -2.28 17.16 6.53
C ALA A 182 -2.72 18.42 5.75
N TRP A 183 -3.34 19.38 6.41
CA TRP A 183 -3.86 20.59 5.76
C TRP A 183 -3.98 21.78 6.70
N GLU A 184 -4.06 22.98 6.14
CA GLU A 184 -4.45 24.21 6.85
C GLU A 184 -5.68 24.84 6.17
N LYS A 185 -6.65 25.28 6.99
CA LYS A 185 -7.81 26.04 6.52
C LYS A 185 -7.40 27.46 6.10
N GLY A 186 -8.00 27.96 5.03
CA GLY A 186 -7.88 29.36 4.64
C GLY A 186 -8.54 30.31 5.66
N PRO A 187 -8.23 31.62 5.59
CA PRO A 187 -8.87 32.62 6.44
C PRO A 187 -10.37 32.74 6.13
N SER A 188 -11.14 33.30 7.07
CA SER A 188 -12.56 33.58 6.85
C SER A 188 -12.79 34.42 5.59
N GLY A 189 -13.80 34.04 4.80
CA GLY A 189 -14.09 34.67 3.50
C GLY A 189 -13.43 33.97 2.30
N SER A 190 -12.63 32.93 2.51
CA SER A 190 -12.07 32.10 1.43
C SER A 190 -12.86 30.83 1.15
N GLU A 191 -14.07 30.67 1.68
CA GLU A 191 -14.87 29.44 1.57
C GLU A 191 -15.35 29.14 0.13
N SER A 192 -15.39 30.15 -0.74
CA SER A 192 -15.71 29.98 -2.17
C SER A 192 -14.47 29.84 -3.06
N LYS A 193 -13.29 29.67 -2.47
CA LYS A 193 -12.01 29.57 -3.19
C LYS A 193 -11.66 28.09 -3.43
N PRO A 194 -10.81 27.80 -4.42
CA PRO A 194 -10.35 26.44 -4.67
C PRO A 194 -9.54 25.88 -3.49
N CYS A 195 -9.50 24.55 -3.38
CA CYS A 195 -8.56 23.84 -2.52
C CYS A 195 -7.22 23.69 -3.25
N LEU A 196 -6.11 24.04 -2.61
CA LEU A 196 -4.77 23.81 -3.14
C LEU A 196 -4.18 22.52 -2.57
N VAL A 197 -3.71 21.63 -3.42
CA VAL A 197 -2.91 20.45 -3.07
C VAL A 197 -1.45 20.72 -3.45
N VAL A 198 -0.55 20.58 -2.49
CA VAL A 198 0.88 20.88 -2.62
C VAL A 198 1.70 19.63 -2.37
N GLU A 199 2.53 19.23 -3.33
CA GLU A 199 3.29 17.98 -3.27
C GLU A 199 4.30 17.90 -2.11
N ASN A 200 5.17 18.92 -1.95
CA ASN A 200 6.28 18.91 -1.00
C ASN A 200 5.97 19.67 0.29
N SER A 201 6.47 19.17 1.41
CA SER A 201 6.14 19.68 2.75
C SER A 201 6.67 21.09 3.03
N ALA A 202 7.87 21.42 2.55
CA ALA A 202 8.47 22.76 2.70
C ALA A 202 7.69 23.82 1.92
N THR A 203 7.28 23.50 0.70
CA THR A 203 6.43 24.35 -0.14
C THR A 203 5.05 24.48 0.46
N TRP A 204 4.45 23.37 0.92
CA TRP A 204 3.16 23.37 1.61
C TRP A 204 3.17 24.37 2.78
N ARG A 205 4.20 24.32 3.64
CA ARG A 205 4.29 25.25 4.77
C ARG A 205 4.38 26.71 4.32
N THR A 206 5.14 26.99 3.26
CA THR A 206 5.26 28.35 2.70
C THR A 206 3.92 28.86 2.17
N LEU A 207 3.20 28.03 1.43
CA LEU A 207 1.91 28.38 0.83
C LEU A 207 0.79 28.47 1.85
N SER A 208 0.77 27.62 2.89
CA SER A 208 -0.18 27.71 3.99
C SER A 208 -0.05 29.04 4.75
N LEU A 209 1.20 29.44 5.07
CA LEU A 209 1.45 30.73 5.72
C LEU A 209 1.03 31.90 4.84
N TRP A 210 1.37 31.86 3.56
CA TRP A 210 0.98 32.92 2.64
C TRP A 210 -0.55 32.98 2.44
N ASN A 211 -1.22 31.83 2.36
CA ASN A 211 -2.67 31.77 2.18
C ASN A 211 -3.43 32.31 3.40
N ARG A 212 -2.87 32.15 4.61
CA ARG A 212 -3.44 32.73 5.84
C ARG A 212 -3.64 34.25 5.74
N ASP A 213 -2.71 34.93 5.08
CA ASP A 213 -2.74 36.39 4.93
C ASP A 213 -3.51 36.84 3.68
N ASN A 214 -3.71 35.95 2.69
CA ASN A 214 -4.21 36.34 1.36
C ASN A 214 -5.57 35.73 0.98
N GLY A 215 -5.97 34.62 1.58
CA GLY A 215 -7.26 33.96 1.31
C GLY A 215 -7.47 33.58 -0.15
N ALA A 216 -6.41 33.16 -0.84
CA ALA A 216 -6.49 32.74 -2.24
C ALA A 216 -7.12 31.34 -2.41
N TYR A 217 -7.02 30.51 -1.37
CA TYR A 217 -7.49 29.14 -1.33
C TYR A 217 -8.37 28.90 -0.09
N SER A 218 -9.37 28.03 -0.20
CA SER A 218 -10.22 27.62 0.94
C SER A 218 -9.46 26.73 1.91
N SER A 219 -8.51 25.95 1.39
CA SER A 219 -7.60 25.09 2.15
C SER A 219 -6.30 24.86 1.38
N VAL A 220 -5.21 24.60 2.13
CA VAL A 220 -3.91 24.19 1.58
C VAL A 220 -3.55 22.82 2.15
N VAL A 221 -3.50 21.82 1.27
CA VAL A 221 -3.37 20.39 1.58
C VAL A 221 -1.99 19.90 1.18
N TYR A 222 -1.37 19.07 2.00
CA TYR A 222 -0.12 18.39 1.68
C TYR A 222 -0.41 17.07 0.98
N GLY A 223 0.05 16.94 -0.26
CA GLY A 223 -0.16 15.75 -1.10
C GLY A 223 0.79 14.59 -0.75
N GLY A 224 2.03 14.87 -0.35
CA GLY A 224 2.99 13.82 0.04
C GLY A 224 3.48 12.95 -1.13
N GLY A 225 3.69 13.58 -2.29
CA GLY A 225 4.19 12.90 -3.49
C GLY A 225 3.24 11.81 -4.00
N ASN A 226 3.82 10.69 -4.44
CA ASN A 226 3.10 9.56 -5.04
C ASN A 226 1.94 9.00 -4.19
N LYS A 227 1.99 9.18 -2.86
CA LYS A 227 0.94 8.71 -1.95
C LYS A 227 -0.41 9.39 -2.21
N PHE A 228 -0.41 10.65 -2.68
CA PHE A 228 -1.65 11.39 -2.95
C PHE A 228 -2.60 10.64 -3.87
N SER A 229 -2.08 9.94 -4.88
CA SER A 229 -2.90 9.14 -5.80
C SER A 229 -3.72 8.03 -5.12
N GLN A 230 -3.34 7.63 -3.89
CA GLN A 230 -3.99 6.61 -3.08
C GLN A 230 -4.74 7.18 -1.87
N THR A 231 -4.42 8.41 -1.44
CA THR A 231 -4.95 9.04 -0.22
C THR A 231 -5.85 10.25 -0.50
N TRP A 232 -6.13 10.56 -1.76
CA TRP A 232 -6.95 11.72 -2.15
C TRP A 232 -8.34 11.73 -1.51
N GLN A 233 -8.90 10.58 -1.12
CA GLN A 233 -10.19 10.48 -0.44
C GLN A 233 -10.21 11.27 0.88
N GLY A 234 -9.05 11.55 1.50
CA GLY A 234 -8.98 12.44 2.66
C GLY A 234 -9.48 13.86 2.37
N LEU A 235 -9.60 14.26 1.09
CA LEU A 235 -10.21 15.52 0.67
C LEU A 235 -11.70 15.60 1.01
N GLU A 236 -12.41 14.48 1.16
CA GLU A 236 -13.82 14.44 1.59
C GLU A 236 -13.99 15.11 2.95
N LEU A 237 -13.16 14.69 3.92
CA LEU A 237 -13.14 15.23 5.27
C LEU A 237 -12.80 16.73 5.28
N ILE A 238 -11.92 17.16 4.38
CA ILE A 238 -11.54 18.57 4.26
C ILE A 238 -12.70 19.38 3.71
N ARG A 239 -13.40 18.87 2.68
CA ARG A 239 -14.52 19.55 2.01
C ARG A 239 -15.69 19.81 2.95
N GLU A 240 -15.93 18.94 3.94
CA GLU A 240 -16.93 19.15 4.98
C GLU A 240 -16.66 20.39 5.84
N ILE A 241 -15.38 20.71 6.07
CA ILE A 241 -14.95 21.81 6.97
C ILE A 241 -14.60 23.09 6.20
N ALA A 242 -14.07 22.93 5.00
CA ALA A 242 -13.66 23.98 4.07
C ALA A 242 -14.17 23.61 2.67
N PRO A 243 -15.42 23.98 2.33
CA PRO A 243 -16.00 23.65 1.04
C PRO A 243 -15.17 24.16 -0.13
N PHE A 244 -15.19 23.40 -1.23
CA PHE A 244 -14.61 23.77 -2.52
C PHE A 244 -15.33 23.01 -3.65
N ASP A 245 -15.26 23.59 -4.84
CA ASP A 245 -15.77 23.06 -6.11
C ASP A 245 -14.65 22.81 -7.15
N LEU A 246 -13.43 23.24 -6.83
CA LEU A 246 -12.24 23.10 -7.67
C LEU A 246 -11.03 22.75 -6.80
N ILE A 247 -10.23 21.79 -7.27
CA ILE A 247 -8.93 21.46 -6.71
C ILE A 247 -7.83 21.92 -7.67
N LEU A 248 -6.89 22.68 -7.13
CA LEU A 248 -5.67 23.10 -7.82
C LEU A 248 -4.51 22.27 -7.28
N TYR A 249 -3.71 21.70 -8.17
CA TYR A 249 -2.52 20.94 -7.81
C TYR A 249 -1.26 21.71 -8.17
N PHE A 250 -0.31 21.73 -7.24
CA PHE A 250 1.02 22.27 -7.46
C PHE A 250 2.06 21.25 -6.97
N GLY A 251 2.97 20.86 -7.86
CA GLY A 251 4.03 19.89 -7.59
C GLY A 251 5.28 20.15 -8.42
N ASP A 252 6.16 19.17 -8.47
CA ASP A 252 7.38 19.26 -9.28
C ASP A 252 7.06 19.31 -10.78
N VAL A 253 7.94 19.95 -11.55
CA VAL A 253 7.90 19.87 -13.02
C VAL A 253 8.81 18.73 -13.45
N ASP A 254 8.28 17.52 -13.40
CA ASP A 254 8.83 16.32 -14.01
C ASP A 254 7.69 15.35 -14.37
N TYR A 255 8.01 14.22 -15.02
CA TYR A 255 6.99 13.27 -15.43
C TYR A 255 6.20 12.70 -14.25
N ASP A 256 6.86 12.32 -13.16
CA ASP A 256 6.20 11.67 -12.02
C ASP A 256 5.31 12.68 -11.26
N GLY A 257 5.78 13.91 -11.06
CA GLY A 257 5.06 15.03 -10.44
C GLY A 257 3.76 15.38 -11.18
N LEU A 258 3.75 15.31 -12.52
CA LEU A 258 2.53 15.51 -13.32
C LEU A 258 1.62 14.29 -13.36
N MET A 259 2.17 13.08 -13.22
CA MET A 259 1.38 11.85 -13.20
C MET A 259 0.57 11.68 -11.90
N ILE A 260 1.03 12.22 -10.78
CA ILE A 260 0.32 12.18 -9.49
C ILE A 260 -1.09 12.77 -9.60
N PRO A 261 -1.26 14.06 -9.97
CA PRO A 261 -2.58 14.66 -10.10
C PRO A 261 -3.38 14.06 -11.25
N PHE A 262 -2.72 13.73 -12.37
CA PHE A 262 -3.38 13.12 -13.52
C PHE A 262 -4.08 11.80 -13.16
N ARG A 263 -3.43 10.93 -12.40
CA ARG A 263 -4.01 9.66 -11.92
C ARG A 263 -5.16 9.87 -10.93
N ALA A 264 -5.07 10.90 -10.10
CA ALA A 264 -6.10 11.19 -9.09
C ALA A 264 -7.34 11.86 -9.70
N ALA A 265 -7.17 12.69 -10.74
CA ALA A 265 -8.21 13.55 -11.29
C ALA A 265 -9.49 12.81 -11.68
N ARG A 266 -9.37 11.65 -12.34
CA ARG A 266 -10.53 10.83 -12.73
C ARG A 266 -11.31 10.33 -11.51
N ASN A 267 -10.62 9.72 -10.54
CA ASN A 267 -11.25 9.15 -9.36
C ASN A 267 -11.93 10.23 -8.51
N ILE A 268 -11.28 11.40 -8.39
CA ILE A 268 -11.82 12.57 -7.69
C ILE A 268 -13.09 13.07 -8.39
N HIS A 269 -13.08 13.20 -9.71
CA HIS A 269 -14.26 13.64 -10.46
C HIS A 269 -15.42 12.64 -10.30
N GLU A 270 -15.16 11.34 -10.47
CA GLU A 270 -16.17 10.29 -10.33
C GLU A 270 -16.74 10.20 -8.90
N SER A 271 -15.95 10.55 -7.87
CA SER A 271 -16.37 10.38 -6.46
C SER A 271 -16.92 11.66 -5.81
N LEU A 272 -16.37 12.82 -6.15
CA LEU A 272 -16.70 14.11 -5.50
C LEU A 272 -17.44 15.09 -6.41
N ASP A 273 -17.53 14.81 -7.72
CA ASP A 273 -17.98 15.77 -8.72
C ASP A 273 -17.20 17.10 -8.66
N VAL A 274 -15.87 16.99 -8.50
CA VAL A 274 -14.95 18.12 -8.43
C VAL A 274 -13.84 17.93 -9.46
N SER A 275 -13.49 19.01 -10.16
CA SER A 275 -12.36 19.00 -11.08
C SER A 275 -11.03 19.17 -10.34
N LEU A 276 -10.03 18.39 -10.73
CA LEU A 276 -8.63 18.58 -10.31
C LEU A 276 -7.78 18.99 -11.52
N ILE A 277 -7.17 20.17 -11.45
CA ILE A 277 -6.32 20.74 -12.49
C ILE A 277 -5.01 21.30 -11.90
N LEU A 278 -4.02 21.60 -12.74
CA LEU A 278 -2.80 22.27 -12.28
C LEU A 278 -3.06 23.75 -11.94
N ASP A 279 -2.42 24.25 -10.89
CA ASP A 279 -2.42 25.67 -10.55
C ASP A 279 -1.56 26.47 -11.53
N ILE A 280 -2.19 27.01 -12.57
CA ILE A 280 -1.50 27.73 -13.65
C ILE A 280 -0.63 28.87 -13.10
N GLU A 281 -1.14 29.63 -12.12
CA GLU A 281 -0.45 30.80 -11.59
C GLU A 281 0.81 30.39 -10.82
N LEU A 282 0.74 29.38 -9.93
CA LEU A 282 1.91 28.90 -9.19
C LEU A 282 2.97 28.29 -10.11
N TYR A 283 2.56 27.55 -11.15
CA TYR A 283 3.49 27.01 -12.14
C TYR A 283 4.18 28.12 -12.97
N GLU A 284 3.48 29.19 -13.35
CA GLU A 284 4.09 30.35 -14.01
C GLU A 284 5.04 31.11 -13.07
N VAL A 285 4.69 31.28 -11.80
CA VAL A 285 5.61 31.88 -10.81
C VAL A 285 6.86 31.00 -10.65
N LEU A 286 6.72 29.67 -10.61
CA LEU A 286 7.85 28.75 -10.55
C LEU A 286 8.73 28.87 -11.81
N ARG A 287 8.12 28.94 -13.00
CA ARG A 287 8.81 29.14 -14.27
C ARG A 287 9.65 30.42 -14.27
N CYS A 288 9.10 31.53 -13.79
CA CYS A 288 9.84 32.78 -13.65
C CYS A 288 10.93 32.70 -12.57
N ALA A 289 10.65 32.00 -11.47
CA ALA A 289 11.57 31.86 -10.34
C ALA A 289 12.75 30.94 -10.63
N VAL A 290 12.64 29.99 -11.59
CA VAL A 290 13.68 29.01 -11.92
C VAL A 290 14.09 29.10 -13.40
N PRO A 291 15.14 29.88 -13.73
CA PRO A 291 15.66 29.98 -15.10
C PRO A 291 16.27 28.64 -15.57
N LYS A 292 16.39 28.48 -16.89
CA LYS A 292 16.84 27.24 -17.56
C LYS A 292 18.15 26.67 -17.04
N ASN A 293 19.11 27.52 -16.67
CA ASN A 293 20.41 27.08 -16.13
C ASN A 293 20.32 26.45 -14.73
N ARG A 294 19.18 26.56 -14.04
CA ARG A 294 18.90 25.92 -12.75
C ARG A 294 18.01 24.68 -12.87
N TRP A 295 17.65 24.27 -14.08
CA TRP A 295 16.93 23.02 -14.30
C TRP A 295 17.83 21.84 -13.93
N CYS A 296 17.30 20.88 -13.19
CA CYS A 296 18.04 19.72 -12.73
C CYS A 296 17.96 18.61 -13.77
N LYS A 297 19.09 18.02 -14.15
CA LYS A 297 19.07 16.82 -15.02
C LYS A 297 18.38 15.67 -14.30
N ASN A 298 17.45 15.02 -14.96
CA ASN A 298 16.72 13.87 -14.43
C ASN A 298 16.19 13.04 -15.61
N GLN A 299 16.47 11.74 -15.64
CA GLN A 299 16.03 10.90 -16.74
C GLN A 299 14.50 10.75 -16.70
N GLN A 300 13.84 11.39 -17.66
CA GLN A 300 12.38 11.42 -17.75
C GLN A 300 11.82 10.32 -18.66
N ARG A 301 10.57 9.96 -18.41
CA ARG A 301 9.74 9.18 -19.34
C ARG A 301 9.08 10.11 -20.37
N THR A 302 8.63 9.52 -21.47
CA THR A 302 7.89 10.26 -22.50
C THR A 302 6.45 10.51 -22.03
N ILE A 303 5.96 11.72 -22.26
CA ILE A 303 4.57 12.11 -22.03
C ILE A 303 3.70 11.33 -23.03
N ASN A 304 2.67 10.63 -22.55
CA ASN A 304 1.68 9.98 -23.41
C ASN A 304 0.57 10.97 -23.82
N ASP A 305 -0.22 10.59 -24.83
CA ASP A 305 -1.27 11.47 -25.37
C ASP A 305 -2.32 11.85 -24.31
N ASP A 306 -2.66 10.93 -23.41
CA ASP A 306 -3.65 11.20 -22.35
C ASP A 306 -3.17 12.30 -21.39
N LEU A 307 -1.93 12.21 -20.91
CA LEU A 307 -1.34 13.25 -20.07
C LEU A 307 -1.23 14.55 -20.85
N LEU A 308 -0.74 14.51 -22.10
CA LEU A 308 -0.59 15.68 -22.97
C LEU A 308 -1.93 16.42 -23.18
N ASN A 309 -3.03 15.68 -23.35
CA ASN A 309 -4.36 16.24 -23.51
C ASN A 309 -4.92 16.83 -22.22
N TRP A 310 -4.56 16.26 -21.07
CA TRP A 310 -4.95 16.77 -19.76
C TRP A 310 -4.22 18.05 -19.35
N LEU A 311 -3.00 18.29 -19.83
CA LEU A 311 -2.22 19.47 -19.46
C LEU A 311 -2.88 20.80 -19.90
N PRO A 312 -2.89 21.84 -19.04
CA PRO A 312 -3.40 23.15 -19.40
C PRO A 312 -2.64 23.77 -20.58
N ALA A 313 -3.38 24.32 -21.54
CA ALA A 313 -2.80 24.91 -22.76
C ALA A 313 -1.70 25.96 -22.47
N LYS A 314 -1.88 26.78 -21.42
CA LYS A 314 -0.91 27.82 -21.03
C LYS A 314 0.45 27.25 -20.60
N LEU A 315 0.48 26.07 -19.98
CA LEU A 315 1.70 25.46 -19.45
C LEU A 315 2.30 24.41 -20.38
N LYS A 316 1.50 23.88 -21.32
CA LYS A 316 1.80 22.67 -22.10
C LYS A 316 3.19 22.71 -22.74
N ASP A 317 3.49 23.74 -23.51
CA ASP A 317 4.77 23.83 -24.24
C ASP A 317 5.97 23.82 -23.29
N TRP A 318 5.87 24.53 -22.17
CA TRP A 318 6.93 24.60 -21.17
C TRP A 318 7.13 23.27 -20.44
N LEU A 319 6.04 22.62 -20.01
CA LEU A 319 6.10 21.32 -19.35
C LEU A 319 6.68 20.25 -20.27
N VAL A 320 6.25 20.22 -21.54
CA VAL A 320 6.76 19.32 -22.57
C VAL A 320 8.24 19.58 -22.84
N GLU A 321 8.66 20.85 -22.91
CA GLU A 321 10.06 21.21 -23.10
C GLU A 321 10.93 20.66 -21.96
N VAL A 322 10.55 20.89 -20.70
CA VAL A 322 11.32 20.44 -19.53
C VAL A 322 11.45 18.91 -19.53
N ILE A 323 10.35 18.19 -19.75
CA ILE A 323 10.33 16.73 -19.65
C ILE A 323 11.04 16.07 -20.83
N SER A 324 10.79 16.54 -22.05
CA SER A 324 11.41 15.96 -23.26
C SER A 324 12.92 16.15 -23.30
N ASN A 325 13.44 17.19 -22.65
CA ASN A 325 14.87 17.43 -22.53
C ASN A 325 15.51 16.78 -21.28
N HIS A 326 14.80 15.87 -20.60
CA HIS A 326 15.28 15.16 -19.41
C HIS A 326 15.71 16.11 -18.27
N PHE A 327 14.87 17.11 -18.03
CA PHE A 327 15.01 18.00 -16.88
C PHE A 327 13.89 17.79 -15.86
N ARG A 328 14.15 18.28 -14.65
CA ARG A 328 13.21 18.44 -13.55
C ARG A 328 13.36 19.85 -12.99
N ILE A 329 12.24 20.48 -12.64
CA ILE A 329 12.24 21.70 -11.84
C ILE A 329 11.61 21.38 -10.49
N PRO A 330 12.38 21.41 -9.38
CA PRO A 330 11.85 21.13 -8.06
C PRO A 330 10.92 22.24 -7.60
N GLN A 331 9.83 21.87 -6.95
CA GLN A 331 8.82 22.76 -6.39
C GLN A 331 9.43 23.78 -5.41
N GLU A 332 10.48 23.40 -4.67
CA GLU A 332 11.21 24.26 -3.72
C GLU A 332 11.91 25.45 -4.39
N GLY A 333 12.00 25.46 -5.73
CA GLY A 333 12.35 26.66 -6.48
C GLY A 333 11.42 27.84 -6.17
N LEU A 334 10.16 27.53 -5.80
CA LEU A 334 9.19 28.48 -5.31
C LEU A 334 9.42 28.84 -3.83
N GLN A 335 10.25 29.86 -3.61
CA GLN A 335 10.48 30.42 -2.28
C GLN A 335 9.48 31.52 -1.91
N ARG A 336 9.34 31.79 -0.61
CA ARG A 336 8.47 32.86 -0.04
C ARG A 336 8.65 34.22 -0.71
N LYS A 337 9.86 34.58 -1.14
CA LYS A 337 10.16 35.85 -1.82
C LYS A 337 9.46 36.03 -3.17
N HIS A 338 9.00 34.95 -3.80
CA HIS A 338 8.27 35.00 -5.07
C HIS A 338 6.76 35.15 -4.87
N MET A 339 6.27 35.01 -3.64
CA MET A 339 4.86 35.15 -3.33
C MET A 339 4.51 36.63 -3.16
N VAL A 340 3.78 37.20 -4.11
CA VAL A 340 3.27 38.57 -4.04
C VAL A 340 1.82 38.52 -3.56
N PRO A 341 1.37 39.42 -2.68
CA PRO A 341 -0.05 39.52 -2.33
C PRO A 341 -0.89 39.81 -3.56
N PHE A 342 -2.02 39.10 -3.73
CA PHE A 342 -2.93 39.31 -4.88
C PHE A 342 -3.52 40.74 -4.93
N ASN A 343 -3.43 41.51 -3.84
CA ASN A 343 -4.00 42.86 -3.71
C ASN A 343 -3.17 44.03 -4.30
N LYS A 344 -2.15 43.79 -5.13
CA LYS A 344 -1.35 44.87 -5.78
C LYS A 344 -1.42 44.93 -7.31
N LYS A 345 -2.46 44.38 -7.96
CA LYS A 345 -2.75 44.66 -9.38
C LYS A 345 -3.75 45.81 -9.60
N GLY A 346 -3.98 46.66 -8.58
CA GLY A 346 -4.95 47.76 -8.60
C GLY A 346 -4.39 49.10 -8.13
N SER A 347 -3.16 49.45 -8.50
CA SER A 347 -2.70 50.84 -8.45
C SER A 347 -1.57 51.00 -9.44
N GLY A 348 -1.84 51.68 -10.55
CA GLY A 348 -0.82 52.00 -11.53
C GLY A 348 0.33 52.77 -10.88
N SER A 349 1.55 52.39 -11.23
CA SER A 349 2.68 53.29 -11.14
C SER A 349 3.59 53.03 -12.32
N ASN A 350 3.54 53.96 -13.27
CA ASN A 350 4.57 54.19 -14.27
C ASN A 350 5.95 54.06 -13.63
N PHE A 351 6.83 53.27 -14.24
CA PHE A 351 8.25 53.55 -14.21
C PHE A 351 8.75 53.65 -15.64
N LYS A 352 9.18 54.88 -15.97
CA LYS A 352 10.09 55.18 -17.06
C LYS A 352 11.42 54.47 -16.84
#